data_AF-A0A6I2WZ18-F1
#
_entry.id   AF-A0A6I2WZ18-F1
#
_cell.length_a   1.000
_cell.length_b   1.000
_cell.length_c   1.000
_cell.angle_alpha   90.00
_cell.angle_beta   90.00
_cell.angle_gamma   90.00
#
_symmetry.space_group_name_H-M   'P 1'
#
loop_
_entity.id
_entity.type
_entity.pdbx_description
1 polymer ?
#
loop_
_entity_poly.entity_id
_entity_poly.type
_entity_poly.pdbx_seq_one_letter_code
_entity_poly.pdbx_strand_id
1 'polypeptide(L)' 'LDRVELYRTLNMGIGMVLVVEPHLVEAVRQAISEPTWVIGHLEHGERGVDLR' A
#
# COMPACT_ATOMS: atom_id res chain seq x y z
N LEU A 1 -19.18 10.57 7.38
CA LEU A 1 -17.72 10.42 7.58
C LEU A 1 -17.05 11.15 6.46
N ASP A 2 -16.20 12.10 6.77
CA ASP A 2 -15.34 12.75 5.77
C ASP A 2 -14.44 11.68 5.12
N ARG A 3 -14.03 11.87 3.86
CA ARG A 3 -13.21 10.89 3.11
C ARG A 3 -11.91 10.58 3.86
N VAL A 4 -11.33 11.58 4.52
CA VAL A 4 -10.14 11.44 5.37
C VAL A 4 -10.42 10.58 6.61
N GLU A 5 -11.62 10.67 7.16
CA GLU A 5 -12.05 9.91 8.33
C GLU A 5 -12.23 8.42 7.99
N LEU A 6 -12.68 8.11 6.77
CA LEU A 6 -12.77 6.74 6.26
C LEU A 6 -11.40 6.07 6.16
N TYR A 7 -10.37 6.73 5.61
CA TYR A 7 -9.00 6.18 5.55
C TYR A 7 -8.36 5.98 6.93
N ARG A 8 -8.80 6.71 7.96
CA ARG A 8 -8.30 6.56 9.34
C ARG A 8 -9.00 5.43 10.10
N THR A 9 -10.23 5.11 9.72
CA THR A 9 -11.09 4.18 10.47
C THR A 9 -11.18 2.82 9.80
N LEU A 10 -11.10 2.78 8.47
CA LEU A 10 -11.27 1.58 7.67
C LEU A 10 -9.98 1.30 6.90
N ASN A 11 -9.72 0.02 6.68
CA ASN A 11 -8.63 -0.48 5.86
C ASN A 11 -8.84 -0.27 4.35
N MET A 12 -10.03 0.17 3.94
CA MET A 12 -10.38 0.48 2.55
C MET A 12 -10.11 -0.68 1.57
N GLY A 13 -10.28 -1.91 2.05
CA GLY A 13 -10.05 -3.13 1.26
C GLY A 13 -8.59 -3.61 1.21
N ILE A 14 -7.66 -2.93 1.90
CA ILE A 14 -6.24 -3.33 1.98
C ILE A 14 -5.93 -3.85 3.37
N GLY A 15 -5.94 -5.17 3.53
CA GLY A 15 -5.66 -5.82 4.82
C GLY A 15 -4.17 -5.93 5.16
N MET A 16 -3.29 -5.88 4.16
CA MET A 16 -1.85 -6.09 4.32
C MET A 16 -1.08 -5.23 3.32
N VAL A 17 0.05 -4.67 3.76
CA VAL A 17 0.97 -3.88 2.93
C VAL A 17 2.38 -4.43 3.10
N LEU A 18 3.06 -4.68 1.98
CA LEU A 18 4.47 -5.06 1.94
C LEU A 18 5.25 -3.95 1.24
N VAL A 19 6.38 -3.56 1.82
CA VAL A 19 7.37 -2.67 1.20
C VAL A 19 8.51 -3.55 0.70
N VAL A 20 8.74 -3.51 -0.61
CA VAL A 20 9.74 -4.36 -1.28
C VAL A 20 10.50 -3.56 -2.32
N GLU A 21 11.70 -4.04 -2.65
CA GLU A 21 12.46 -3.49 -3.77
C GLU A 21 11.69 -3.66 -5.10
N PRO A 22 11.76 -2.68 -6.03
CA PRO A 22 10.97 -2.72 -7.27
C PRO A 22 11.19 -3.99 -8.11
N HIS A 23 12.41 -4.53 -8.12
CA HIS A 23 12.75 -5.74 -8.87
C HIS A 23 12.20 -7.03 -8.24
N LEU A 24 11.74 -7.00 -6.99
CA LEU A 24 11.16 -8.15 -6.28
C LEU A 24 9.64 -8.21 -6.38
N VAL A 25 8.99 -7.17 -6.93
CA VAL A 25 7.53 -7.07 -6.99
C VAL A 25 6.91 -8.32 -7.60
N GLU A 26 7.38 -8.75 -8.77
CA GLU A 26 6.79 -9.89 -9.47
C GLU A 26 6.97 -11.21 -8.71
N ALA A 27 8.15 -11.44 -8.13
CA ALA A 27 8.41 -12.62 -7.33
C ALA A 27 7.48 -12.69 -6.10
N VAL A 28 7.23 -11.55 -5.46
CA VAL A 28 6.31 -11.44 -4.31
C VAL A 28 4.86 -11.66 -4.74
N ARG A 29 4.44 -11.12 -5.89
CA ARG A 29 3.08 -11.37 -6.41
C ARG A 29 2.85 -12.85 -6.67
N GLN A 30 3.82 -13.55 -7.25
CA GLN A 30 3.72 -14.99 -7.53
C GLN A 30 3.73 -15.86 -6.27
N ALA A 31 4.33 -15.37 -5.18
CA ALA A 31 4.37 -16.08 -3.91
C ALA A 31 3.05 -15.95 -3.10
N ILE A 32 2.16 -15.03 -3.48
CA ILE A 32 0.89 -14.76 -2.78
C ILE A 32 -0.25 -15.32 -3.63
N SER A 33 -1.08 -16.19 -3.04
CA SER A 33 -2.21 -16.82 -3.73
C SER A 33 -3.38 -15.87 -4.03
N GLU A 34 -3.36 -14.67 -3.47
CA GLU A 34 -4.39 -13.65 -3.61
C GLU A 34 -3.92 -12.52 -4.55
N PRO A 35 -4.84 -11.81 -5.22
CA PRO A 35 -4.49 -10.64 -6.03
C PRO A 35 -3.78 -9.58 -5.21
N THR A 36 -2.72 -8.99 -5.78
CA THR A 36 -1.90 -7.96 -5.15
C THR A 36 -1.74 -6.77 -6.09
N TRP A 37 -1.61 -5.58 -5.52
CA TRP A 37 -1.47 -4.32 -6.26
C TRP A 37 -0.33 -3.47 -5.69
N VAL A 38 0.35 -2.73 -6.57
CA VAL A 38 1.25 -1.66 -6.14
C VAL A 38 0.39 -0.43 -5.89
N ILE A 39 0.37 0.04 -4.65
CA ILE A 39 -0.51 1.13 -4.19
C ILE A 39 0.25 2.43 -3.89
N GLY A 40 1.56 2.44 -4.08
CA GLY A 40 2.41 3.60 -3.85
C GLY A 40 3.89 3.24 -3.86
N HIS A 41 4.72 4.21 -3.48
CA HIS A 41 6.17 4.08 -3.36
C HIS A 41 6.65 4.92 -2.17
N LEU A 42 7.86 4.63 -1.70
CA LEU A 42 8.50 5.44 -0.67
C LEU A 42 9.34 6.54 -1.31
N GLU A 43 9.27 7.74 -0.75
CA GLU A 43 10.11 8.88 -1.10
C GLU A 43 10.87 9.36 0.15
N HIS A 44 12.06 9.90 -0.04
CA HIS A 44 12.76 10.60 1.04
C HIS A 44 12.03 11.90 1.37
N GLY A 45 11.76 12.12 2.66
CA GLY A 45 11.06 13.32 3.12
C GLY A 45 10.67 13.24 4.60
N GLU A 46 9.76 14.13 5.00
CA GLU A 46 9.16 14.08 6.33
C GLU A 46 8.20 12.89 6.47
N ARG A 47 8.03 12.41 7.70
CA ARG A 47 7.11 11.30 7.99
C ARG A 47 5.68 11.73 7.69
N GLY A 48 5.08 11.12 6.68
CA GLY A 48 3.69 11.36 6.30
C GLY A 48 3.20 10.38 5.24
N VAL A 49 1.92 10.51 4.89
CA VAL A 49 1.30 9.82 3.77
C VAL A 49 0.60 10.89 2.93
N ASP A 50 0.91 10.92 1.64
CA ASP A 50 0.21 11.75 0.67
C ASP A 50 -0.73 10.85 -0.15
N LEU A 51 -2.05 11.10 -0.03
CA LEU A 51 -3.08 10.36 -0.76
C LEU A 51 -3.40 11.15 -2.03
N ARG A 52 -2.75 10.77 -3.14
CA ARG A 52 -2.98 11.35 -4.48
C ARG A 52 -3.97 10.55 -5.31
#